data_AF-A0A354DJX6-F1
#
_entry.id   AF-A0A354DJX6-F1
#
_cell.length_a   1.000
_cell.length_b   1.000
_cell.length_c   1.000
_cell.angle_alpha   90.00
_cell.angle_beta   90.00
_cell.angle_gamma   90.00
#
_symmetry.space_group_name_H-M   'P 1'
#
loop_
_entity.id
_entity.type
_entity.pdbx_description
1 polymer ?
#
loop_
_entity_poly.entity_id
_entity_poly.type
_entity_poly.pdbx_seq_one_letter_code
_entity_poly.pdbx_strand_id
1 'polypeptide(L)'
;IVGEKKAREIWYLCEQYTAQEAKEMGLVNKVVPAEQLQQAAEEWAEKILQKSPTALKILKNSFNADTASIQGISQLAMSSLAMFYNTDESGEGMNAFLEKRPVDFKKFRK
;
A
#
# COMPACT_ATOMS: atom_id res chain seq x y z
N ILE A 1 5.51 -0.18 -14.40
CA ILE A 1 4.39 0.66 -14.89
C ILE A 1 4.18 0.42 -16.38
N VAL A 2 4.89 1.12 -17.29
CA VAL A 2 4.68 1.00 -18.75
C VAL A 2 5.48 -0.13 -19.45
N GLY A 3 6.26 -0.91 -18.69
CA GLY A 3 7.20 -1.90 -19.21
C GLY A 3 8.55 -1.31 -19.67
N GLU A 4 9.57 -2.16 -19.82
CA GLU A 4 10.95 -1.72 -20.05
C GLU A 4 11.13 -0.98 -21.39
N LYS A 5 10.52 -1.48 -22.48
CA LYS A 5 10.66 -0.89 -23.81
C LYS A 5 10.13 0.54 -23.89
N LYS A 6 8.90 0.78 -23.41
CA LYS A 6 8.29 2.11 -23.38
C LYS A 6 9.02 3.06 -22.41
N ALA A 7 9.49 2.56 -21.27
CA ALA A 7 10.29 3.36 -20.36
C ALA A 7 11.57 3.87 -21.04
N ARG A 8 12.30 3.00 -21.76
CA ARG A 8 13.50 3.41 -22.52
C ARG A 8 13.19 4.41 -23.62
N GLU A 9 12.08 4.23 -24.35
CA GLU A 9 11.63 5.19 -25.37
C GLU A 9 11.42 6.59 -24.77
N ILE A 10 10.65 6.69 -23.68
CA ILE A 10 10.40 7.96 -22.99
C ILE A 10 11.72 8.64 -22.58
N TRP A 11 12.65 7.88 -22.00
CA TRP A 11 13.92 8.41 -21.50
C TRP A 11 14.93 8.77 -22.60
N TYR A 12 14.93 8.05 -23.72
CA TYR A 12 15.91 8.28 -24.79
C TYR A 12 15.45 9.32 -25.79
N LEU A 13 14.15 9.36 -26.09
CA LEU A 13 13.60 10.26 -27.09
C LEU A 13 13.08 11.57 -26.48
N CYS A 14 12.74 11.58 -25.19
CA CYS A 14 12.21 12.75 -24.47
C CYS A 14 11.01 13.39 -25.18
N GLU A 15 10.19 12.58 -25.86
CA GLU A 15 9.03 13.05 -26.60
C GLU A 15 7.84 13.36 -25.67
N GLN A 16 6.91 14.15 -26.18
CA GLN A 16 5.65 14.44 -25.50
C GLN A 16 4.59 13.42 -25.93
N TYR A 17 3.81 12.97 -24.95
CA TYR A 17 2.72 12.03 -25.17
C TYR A 17 1.40 12.67 -24.74
N THR A 18 0.36 12.45 -25.53
CA THR A 18 -1.01 12.83 -25.20
C THR A 18 -1.52 12.01 -24.01
N ALA A 19 -2.58 12.50 -23.35
CA ALA A 19 -3.22 11.77 -22.26
C ALA A 19 -3.72 10.37 -22.70
N GLN A 20 -4.15 10.25 -23.96
CA GLN A 20 -4.65 9.00 -24.51
C GLN A 20 -3.53 7.99 -24.73
N GLU A 21 -2.39 8.39 -25.30
CA GLU A 21 -1.20 7.53 -25.44
C GLU A 21 -0.69 7.09 -24.06
N ALA A 22 -0.66 8.00 -23.08
CA ALA A 22 -0.29 7.68 -21.70
C ALA A 22 -1.21 6.61 -21.09
N LYS A 23 -2.51 6.62 -21.41
CA LYS A 23 -3.45 5.60 -20.95
C LYS A 23 -3.20 4.26 -21.64
N GLU A 24 -2.96 4.27 -22.95
CA GLU A 24 -2.70 3.06 -23.76
C GLU A 24 -1.42 2.33 -23.34
N MET A 25 -0.38 3.07 -22.97
CA MET A 25 0.85 2.47 -22.42
C MET A 25 0.75 2.09 -20.93
N GLY A 26 -0.35 2.41 -20.26
CA GLY A 26 -0.57 2.11 -18.83
C GLY A 26 0.13 3.07 -17.86
N LEU A 27 0.51 4.26 -18.30
CA LEU A 27 1.10 5.30 -17.45
C LEU A 27 0.04 5.99 -16.57
N VAL A 28 -1.17 6.18 -17.10
CA VAL A 28 -2.33 6.72 -16.38
C VAL A 28 -3.50 5.76 -16.41
N ASN A 29 -4.35 5.80 -15.38
CA ASN A 29 -5.46 4.84 -15.24
C ASN A 29 -6.75 5.28 -15.96
N LYS A 30 -7.04 6.59 -16.04
CA LYS A 30 -8.26 7.15 -16.65
C LYS A 30 -7.94 8.51 -17.27
N VAL A 31 -8.59 8.80 -18.39
CA VAL A 31 -8.55 10.09 -19.10
C VAL A 31 -9.98 10.62 -19.17
N VAL A 32 -10.15 11.89 -18.84
CA VAL A 32 -11.44 12.61 -18.84
C VAL A 32 -11.24 14.03 -19.38
N PRO A 33 -12.29 14.73 -19.82
CA PRO A 33 -12.22 16.16 -20.11
C PRO A 33 -11.64 16.94 -18.92
N ALA A 34 -10.88 18.00 -19.20
CA ALA A 34 -10.13 18.73 -18.17
C ALA A 34 -11.04 19.28 -17.07
N GLU A 35 -12.22 19.75 -17.44
CA GLU A 35 -13.25 20.29 -16.54
C GLU A 35 -13.87 19.22 -15.61
N GLN A 36 -13.72 17.93 -15.92
CA GLN A 36 -14.24 16.81 -15.12
C GLN A 36 -13.17 16.13 -14.26
N LEU A 37 -11.91 16.60 -14.31
CA LEU A 37 -10.80 15.94 -13.62
C LEU A 37 -11.04 15.81 -12.12
N GLN A 38 -11.47 16.89 -11.47
CA GLN A 38 -11.73 16.93 -10.04
C GLN A 38 -12.84 15.96 -9.65
N GLN A 39 -13.97 16.02 -10.36
CA GLN A 39 -15.11 15.12 -10.14
C GLN A 39 -14.70 13.65 -10.28
N ALA A 40 -13.97 13.30 -11.35
CA ALA A 40 -13.54 11.92 -11.58
C ALA A 40 -12.58 11.41 -10.48
N ALA A 41 -11.74 12.28 -9.91
CA ALA A 41 -10.86 11.95 -8.80
C ALA A 41 -11.65 11.74 -7.49
N GLU A 42 -12.63 12.61 -7.20
CA GLU A 42 -13.52 12.51 -6.04
C GLU A 42 -14.35 11.22 -6.08
N GLU A 43 -14.91 10.86 -7.23
CA GLU A 43 -15.65 9.60 -7.40
C GLU A 43 -14.79 8.36 -7.05
N TRP A 44 -13.49 8.40 -7.31
CA TRP A 44 -12.57 7.33 -6.91
C TRP A 44 -12.24 7.39 -5.42
N ALA A 45 -12.01 8.59 -4.88
CA ALA A 45 -11.77 8.78 -3.47
C ALA A 45 -12.95 8.26 -2.62
N GLU A 46 -14.18 8.58 -3.00
CA GLU A 46 -15.40 8.08 -2.37
C GLU A 46 -15.45 6.55 -2.37
N LYS A 47 -15.16 5.91 -3.51
CA LYS A 47 -15.10 4.44 -3.60
C LYS A 47 -14.05 3.81 -2.69
N ILE A 48 -12.91 4.46 -2.53
CA ILE A 48 -11.82 4.03 -1.65
C ILE A 48 -12.22 4.20 -0.17
N LEU A 49 -12.89 5.30 0.17
CA LEU A 49 -13.35 5.60 1.53
C LEU A 49 -14.39 4.57 2.05
N GLN A 50 -15.09 3.87 1.15
CA GLN A 50 -15.99 2.77 1.51
C GLN A 50 -15.27 1.44 1.85
N LYS A 51 -13.93 1.40 1.88
CA LYS A 51 -13.14 0.18 2.13
C LYS A 51 -12.41 0.26 3.46
N SER A 52 -11.97 -0.90 3.97
CA SER A 52 -11.20 -0.97 5.21
C SER A 52 -9.89 -0.17 5.09
N PRO A 53 -9.67 0.90 5.88
CA PRO A 53 -8.45 1.68 5.81
C PRO A 53 -7.22 0.85 6.22
N THR A 54 -7.39 -0.08 7.15
CA THR A 54 -6.33 -1.03 7.56
C THR A 54 -5.93 -1.93 6.40
N ALA A 55 -6.90 -2.54 5.70
CA ALA A 55 -6.60 -3.40 4.56
C ALA A 55 -5.91 -2.63 3.42
N LEU A 56 -6.39 -1.42 3.10
CA LEU A 56 -5.78 -0.56 2.09
C LEU A 56 -4.33 -0.19 2.44
N LYS A 57 -4.05 0.14 3.71
CA LYS A 57 -2.69 0.41 4.19
C LYS A 57 -1.77 -0.79 4.00
N ILE A 58 -2.24 -1.99 4.36
CA ILE A 58 -1.47 -3.24 4.19
C ILE A 58 -1.18 -3.49 2.72
N LEU A 59 -2.19 -3.40 1.85
CA LEU A 59 -2.03 -3.61 0.40
C LEU A 59 -1.00 -2.64 -0.18
N LYS A 60 -1.07 -1.35 0.17
CA LYS A 60 -0.10 -0.35 -0.29
C LYS A 60 1.33 -0.71 0.13
N ASN A 61 1.54 -1.10 1.39
CA ASN A 61 2.86 -1.52 1.86
C ASN A 61 3.34 -2.81 1.17
N SER A 62 2.44 -3.76 0.92
CA SER A 62 2.76 -5.01 0.23
C SER A 62 3.23 -4.77 -1.21
N PHE A 63 2.56 -3.88 -1.96
CA PHE A 63 3.01 -3.52 -3.31
C PHE A 63 4.36 -2.78 -3.30
N ASN A 64 4.60 -1.94 -2.29
CA ASN A 64 5.89 -1.26 -2.14
C ASN A 64 7.02 -2.23 -1.76
N ALA A 65 6.73 -3.31 -1.03
CA ALA A 65 7.72 -4.32 -0.70
C ALA A 65 8.34 -4.99 -1.94
N ASP A 66 7.55 -5.18 -2.99
CA ASP A 66 8.00 -5.76 -4.27
C ASP A 66 9.03 -4.85 -4.98
N THR A 67 8.80 -3.54 -4.96
CA THR A 67 9.55 -2.58 -5.80
C THR A 67 10.63 -1.80 -5.05
N ALA A 68 10.47 -1.58 -3.75
CA ALA A 68 11.39 -0.80 -2.92
C ALA A 68 12.35 -1.66 -2.08
N SER A 69 12.38 -2.98 -2.31
CA SER A 69 13.27 -3.93 -1.64
C SER A 69 13.25 -3.77 -0.11
N ILE A 70 14.41 -3.62 0.54
CA ILE A 70 14.53 -3.55 2.00
C ILE A 70 13.68 -2.45 2.64
N GLN A 71 13.52 -1.29 1.96
CA GLN A 71 12.71 -0.20 2.50
C GLN A 71 11.22 -0.58 2.50
N GLY A 72 10.75 -1.18 1.41
CA GLY A 72 9.37 -1.66 1.31
C GLY A 72 9.06 -2.80 2.30
N ILE A 73 9.97 -3.77 2.42
CA ILE A 73 9.86 -4.87 3.39
C ILE A 73 9.82 -4.35 4.82
N SER A 74 10.70 -3.40 5.16
CA SER A 74 10.74 -2.79 6.50
C SER A 74 9.44 -2.06 6.83
N GLN A 75 8.87 -1.31 5.89
CA GLN A 75 7.61 -0.61 6.09
C GLN A 75 6.43 -1.56 6.31
N LEU A 76 6.41 -2.67 5.57
CA LEU A 76 5.43 -3.74 5.76
C LEU A 76 5.57 -4.37 7.15
N ALA A 77 6.79 -4.73 7.54
CA ALA A 77 7.09 -5.31 8.86
C ALA A 77 6.66 -4.40 10.01
N MET A 78 6.99 -3.10 9.96
CA MET A 78 6.60 -2.14 10.99
C MET A 78 5.09 -1.96 11.08
N SER A 79 4.38 -2.00 9.95
CA SER A 79 2.91 -1.89 9.96
C SER A 79 2.25 -3.14 10.54
N SER A 80 2.78 -4.33 10.22
CA SER A 80 2.34 -5.60 10.82
C SER A 80 2.62 -5.64 12.33
N LEU A 81 3.80 -5.20 12.74
CA LEU A 81 4.19 -5.12 14.15
C LEU A 81 3.27 -4.16 14.94
N ALA A 82 2.95 -3.00 14.38
CA ALA A 82 2.01 -2.06 14.99
C ALA A 82 0.60 -2.66 15.16
N MET A 83 0.17 -3.53 14.24
CA MET A 83 -1.10 -4.26 14.40
C MET A 83 -1.00 -5.34 15.49
N PHE A 84 0.11 -6.09 15.53
CA PHE A 84 0.35 -7.08 16.58
C PHE A 84 0.33 -6.45 17.98
N TYR A 85 0.93 -5.27 18.17
CA TYR A 85 0.95 -4.58 19.46
C TYR A 85 -0.45 -4.20 19.99
N ASN A 86 -1.47 -4.14 19.14
CA ASN A 86 -2.86 -3.89 19.54
C ASN A 86 -3.65 -5.17 19.84
N THR A 87 -2.98 -6.34 19.93
CA THR A 87 -3.64 -7.62 20.23
C THR A 87 -3.48 -8.02 21.68
N ASP A 88 -4.42 -8.82 22.19
CA ASP A 88 -4.36 -9.42 23.52
C ASP A 88 -3.14 -10.34 23.69
N GLU A 89 -2.67 -10.97 22.60
CA GLU A 89 -1.46 -11.80 22.60
C GLU A 89 -0.22 -10.96 22.93
N SER A 90 -0.08 -9.79 22.30
CA SER A 90 0.99 -8.85 22.65
C SER A 90 0.84 -8.32 24.09
N GLY A 91 -0.39 -8.07 24.53
CA GLY A 91 -0.68 -7.62 25.89
C GLY A 91 -0.23 -8.62 26.95
N GLU A 92 -0.48 -9.91 26.73
CA GLU A 92 -0.05 -10.99 27.64
C GLU A 92 1.48 -11.03 27.79
N GLY A 93 2.23 -10.90 26.69
CA GLY A 93 3.69 -10.85 26.76
C GLY A 93 4.22 -9.68 27.59
N MET A 94 3.63 -8.48 27.39
CA MET A 94 3.99 -7.28 28.15
C MET A 94 3.65 -7.43 29.64
N ASN A 95 2.43 -7.88 29.95
CA ASN A 95 1.95 -7.99 31.33
C ASN A 95 2.73 -9.04 32.11
N ALA A 96 2.98 -10.23 31.53
CA ALA A 96 3.76 -11.28 32.17
C ALA A 96 5.18 -10.81 32.52
N PHE A 97 5.81 -10.02 31.64
CA PHE A 97 7.12 -9.42 31.90
C PHE A 97 7.08 -8.43 33.09
N LEU A 98 6.10 -7.53 33.12
CA LEU A 98 5.93 -6.55 34.21
C LEU A 98 5.62 -7.23 35.55
N GLU A 99 4.77 -8.26 35.53
CA GLU A 99 4.33 -9.03 36.70
C GLU A 99 5.36 -10.08 37.14
N LYS A 100 6.47 -10.27 36.39
CA LYS A 100 7.51 -11.27 36.64
C LYS A 100 6.97 -12.70 36.78
N ARG A 101 5.92 -13.02 36.03
CA ARG A 101 5.33 -14.36 35.97
C ARG A 101 5.64 -15.04 34.63
N PRO A 102 5.55 -16.37 34.56
CA PRO A 102 5.57 -17.07 33.27
C PRO A 102 4.44 -16.58 32.36
N VAL A 103 4.75 -16.50 31.06
CA VAL A 103 3.78 -16.14 30.02
C VAL A 103 2.88 -17.32 29.66
N ASP A 104 1.58 -17.08 29.46
CA ASP A 104 0.63 -18.12 29.03
C ASP A 104 -0.03 -17.78 27.68
N PHE A 105 0.54 -18.34 26.61
CA PHE A 105 0.00 -18.21 25.26
C PHE A 105 -1.03 -19.29 24.89
N LYS A 106 -1.39 -20.22 25.78
CA LYS A 106 -2.26 -21.37 25.42
C LYS A 106 -3.61 -20.92 24.85
N LYS A 107 -4.16 -19.82 25.37
CA LYS A 107 -5.45 -19.26 24.94
C LYS A 107 -5.45 -18.61 23.54
N PHE A 108 -4.28 -18.34 22.97
CA PHE A 108 -4.14 -17.71 21.65
C PHE A 108 -3.77 -18.70 20.54
N ARG A 109 -3.33 -19.91 20.90
CA ARG A 109 -3.06 -20.97 19.94
C ARG A 109 -4.38 -21.50 19.39
N LYS A 110 -4.59 -21.36 18.08
CA LYS A 110 -5.66 -22.07 17.35
C LYS A 110 -5.21 -23.48 17.02
#